data_AF-A0A537VV72-F1
#
_entry.id   AF-A0A537VV72-F1
#
_cell.length_a   1.000
_cell.length_b   1.000
_cell.length_c   1.000
_cell.angle_alpha   90.00
_cell.angle_beta   90.00
_cell.angle_gamma   90.00
#
_symmetry.space_group_name_H-M   'P 1'
#
loop_
_entity.id
_entity.type
_entity.pdbx_description
1 polymer ?
#
loop_
_entity_poly.entity_id
_entity_poly.type
_entity_poly.pdbx_seq_one_letter_code
_entity_poly.pdbx_strand_id
1 'polypeptide(L)'
;MRRTIGAPEHRRKCASRKQGGADEASPQRDPERRATRFRDQREETIMELCRSALRRLGAALIIGLGFISGASAQSGNPIRVGMSLALTGAGAAPSKVINTALEIWRDDINAKGGLLGRPVELVVYDDQSAPANVPNIYTKLITVDKVDLLLGPYGTNFVAPAMPTIIQNNKMTISFTAIGINDKFHYPKYFSMVSVGPEGVNAFSIGFFDLAAAQTPKPQTVAILAADAEFAQSAAHGAREEIKKHGFKIVYDKSYPPSTTDFAPVVRAIRATDPDIVYIGAYPPDNVGIIRAANEIGLTPKMMGGAMIGMLVTPIKVQLGPVANGLIVGENFAAALAPKIPGSADFLKRYGEKAAAVQIDSLGFAWGPFAYSAGQALAQAVTETKSLDHDKLAEYMHKASFKTVSGDFSFGADGEWSKARMVWTQVQNAQPNNLDQFRDGKAQPIVWPPEAKTGTLIYPYEKARQK
;
A
#
# COMPACT_ATOMS: atom_id res chain seq x y z
N MET A 1 -11.39 -40.49 40.07
CA MET A 1 -11.72 -41.80 40.67
C MET A 1 -12.81 -42.44 39.82
N ARG A 2 -12.63 -43.70 39.34
CA ARG A 2 -13.61 -44.80 39.18
C ARG A 2 -15.10 -44.45 39.01
N ARG A 3 -15.97 -45.08 38.21
CA ARG A 3 -15.96 -46.27 37.32
C ARG A 3 -17.42 -46.37 36.80
N THR A 4 -17.65 -46.64 35.51
CA THR A 4 -18.45 -47.79 34.97
C THR A 4 -19.99 -47.85 35.11
N ILE A 5 -20.62 -48.00 33.94
CA ILE A 5 -21.57 -49.08 33.50
C ILE A 5 -23.07 -49.00 33.84
N GLY A 6 -23.88 -49.19 32.77
CA GLY A 6 -25.13 -49.99 32.73
C GLY A 6 -26.29 -49.25 32.05
N ALA A 7 -26.85 -49.59 30.87
CA ALA A 7 -27.51 -50.83 30.36
C ALA A 7 -28.95 -50.41 29.89
N PRO A 8 -29.82 -51.26 29.29
CA PRO A 8 -29.69 -52.20 28.15
C PRO A 8 -30.90 -52.15 27.16
N GLU A 9 -30.96 -53.18 26.28
CA GLU A 9 -32.10 -53.79 25.54
C GLU A 9 -32.49 -53.28 24.14
N HIS A 10 -33.00 -54.09 23.19
CA HIS A 10 -32.85 -55.50 22.78
C HIS A 10 -33.82 -55.68 21.58
N ARG A 11 -33.42 -56.37 20.50
CA ARG A 11 -34.19 -57.33 19.64
C ARG A 11 -33.35 -57.62 18.38
N ARG A 12 -32.74 -58.81 18.21
CA ARG A 12 -33.28 -60.09 17.65
C ARG A 12 -33.83 -59.90 16.23
N LYS A 13 -33.41 -60.62 15.16
CA LYS A 13 -33.08 -62.05 15.01
C LYS A 13 -32.50 -62.38 13.60
N CYS A 14 -31.69 -63.46 13.56
CA CYS A 14 -31.54 -64.52 12.51
C CYS A 14 -30.90 -64.20 11.13
N ALA A 15 -30.06 -65.05 10.49
CA ALA A 15 -29.48 -66.37 10.82
C ALA A 15 -28.31 -66.78 9.86
N SER A 16 -27.53 -67.76 10.34
CA SER A 16 -26.41 -68.62 9.84
C SER A 16 -26.25 -68.90 8.33
N ARG A 17 -25.04 -69.06 7.74
CA ARG A 17 -23.76 -69.79 8.03
C ARG A 17 -23.75 -71.29 7.67
N LYS A 18 -22.82 -71.69 6.78
CA LYS A 18 -21.92 -72.89 6.75
C LYS A 18 -21.16 -72.90 5.39
N GLN A 19 -19.82 -72.81 5.30
CA GLN A 19 -18.77 -73.88 5.37
C GLN A 19 -19.17 -75.18 4.62
N GLY A 20 -18.41 -75.81 3.72
CA GLY A 20 -17.01 -75.79 3.26
C GLY A 20 -16.74 -77.21 2.69
N GLY A 21 -15.77 -77.41 1.78
CA GLY A 21 -15.35 -78.77 1.36
C GLY A 21 -14.76 -78.85 -0.05
N ALA A 22 -13.58 -79.44 -0.16
CA ALA A 22 -12.82 -79.73 -1.38
C ALA A 22 -13.07 -81.18 -1.86
N ASP A 23 -12.83 -81.45 -3.15
CA ASP A 23 -12.24 -82.71 -3.63
C ASP A 23 -11.83 -82.64 -5.12
N GLU A 24 -10.78 -83.41 -5.45
CA GLU A 24 -10.10 -83.57 -6.74
C GLU A 24 -10.89 -84.38 -7.79
N ALA A 25 -10.65 -84.10 -9.09
CA ALA A 25 -10.27 -85.08 -10.14
C ALA A 25 -10.43 -84.47 -11.56
N SER A 26 -9.35 -84.51 -12.35
CA SER A 26 -9.28 -84.13 -13.77
C SER A 26 -9.70 -85.29 -14.72
N PRO A 27 -10.05 -85.03 -16.00
CA PRO A 27 -9.05 -85.28 -17.05
C PRO A 27 -9.04 -84.31 -18.26
N GLN A 28 -7.81 -83.91 -18.60
CA GLN A 28 -7.19 -83.65 -19.91
C GLN A 28 -8.08 -83.42 -21.17
N ARG A 29 -7.94 -82.22 -21.76
CA ARG A 29 -7.77 -82.02 -23.22
C ARG A 29 -6.76 -80.89 -23.49
N ASP A 30 -5.87 -81.19 -24.43
CA ASP A 30 -4.61 -80.55 -24.83
C ASP A 30 -4.67 -79.03 -25.16
N PRO A 31 -3.81 -78.16 -24.57
CA PRO A 31 -3.79 -76.70 -24.78
C PRO A 31 -2.95 -76.18 -25.96
N GLU A 32 -2.19 -77.01 -26.70
CA GLU A 32 -1.11 -76.47 -27.54
C GLU A 32 -1.51 -75.97 -28.95
N ARG A 33 -2.73 -76.23 -29.44
CA ARG A 33 -3.12 -75.83 -30.82
C ARG A 33 -3.83 -74.48 -30.96
N ARG A 34 -4.08 -73.75 -29.87
CA ARG A 34 -4.74 -72.43 -29.91
C ARG A 34 -3.80 -71.24 -29.65
N ALA A 35 -2.60 -71.49 -29.11
CA ALA A 35 -1.64 -70.46 -28.74
C ALA A 35 -0.74 -69.96 -29.89
N THR A 36 -0.60 -70.72 -30.99
CA THR A 36 0.25 -70.36 -32.13
C THR A 36 -0.46 -69.51 -33.19
N ARG A 37 -1.79 -69.51 -33.26
CA ARG A 37 -2.53 -68.71 -34.27
C ARG A 37 -2.84 -67.26 -33.87
N PHE A 38 -2.72 -66.92 -32.58
CA PHE A 38 -2.94 -65.55 -32.07
C PHE A 38 -1.65 -64.75 -31.89
N ARG A 39 -0.48 -65.38 -32.08
CA ARG A 39 0.82 -64.72 -31.95
C ARG A 39 1.30 -64.13 -33.29
N ASP A 40 1.05 -64.81 -34.40
CA ASP A 40 1.48 -64.33 -35.74
C ASP A 40 0.66 -63.13 -36.27
N GLN A 41 -0.65 -63.03 -35.97
CA GLN A 41 -1.45 -61.86 -36.40
C GLN A 41 -1.12 -60.56 -35.65
N ARG A 42 -0.47 -60.67 -34.48
CA ARG A 42 -0.14 -59.51 -33.64
C ARG A 42 1.23 -58.92 -33.99
N GLU A 43 2.14 -59.68 -34.60
CA GLU A 43 3.47 -59.20 -35.01
C GLU A 43 3.47 -58.52 -36.39
N GLU A 44 2.63 -58.94 -37.34
CA GLU A 44 2.50 -58.25 -38.64
C GLU A 44 1.84 -56.86 -38.51
N THR A 45 0.84 -56.71 -37.64
CA THR A 45 0.13 -55.43 -37.45
C THR A 45 1.01 -54.38 -36.74
N ILE A 46 1.93 -54.81 -35.86
CA ILE A 46 2.82 -53.90 -35.12
C ILE A 46 3.98 -53.37 -36.00
N MET A 47 4.43 -54.14 -37.00
CA MET A 47 5.51 -53.73 -37.90
C MET A 47 5.09 -52.79 -39.05
N GLU A 48 3.84 -52.85 -39.54
CA GLU A 48 3.34 -51.87 -40.53
C GLU A 48 3.03 -50.49 -39.92
N LEU A 49 2.56 -50.47 -38.66
CA LEU A 49 2.35 -49.22 -37.91
C LEU A 49 3.67 -48.50 -37.58
N CYS A 50 4.78 -49.24 -37.39
CA CYS A 50 6.10 -48.64 -37.14
C CYS A 50 6.78 -48.10 -38.41
N ARG A 51 6.54 -48.68 -39.60
CA ARG A 51 7.15 -48.21 -40.86
C ARG A 51 6.47 -46.98 -41.47
N SER A 52 5.19 -46.74 -41.17
CA SER A 52 4.48 -45.52 -41.57
C SER A 52 4.73 -44.34 -40.61
N ALA A 53 5.09 -44.60 -39.35
CA ALA A 53 5.49 -43.59 -38.38
C ALA A 53 6.91 -43.04 -38.63
N LEU A 54 7.88 -43.87 -39.05
CA LEU A 54 9.26 -43.41 -39.25
C LEU A 54 9.52 -42.62 -40.56
N ARG A 55 8.62 -42.68 -41.56
CA ARG A 55 8.76 -41.90 -42.81
C ARG A 55 8.12 -40.51 -42.77
N ARG A 56 7.33 -40.19 -41.75
CA ARG A 56 6.79 -38.82 -41.52
C ARG A 56 7.58 -38.01 -40.48
N LEU A 57 8.58 -38.63 -39.85
CA LEU A 57 9.49 -37.98 -38.89
C LEU A 57 10.76 -37.38 -39.52
N GLY A 58 10.99 -37.57 -40.83
CA GLY A 58 12.18 -37.07 -41.54
C GLY A 58 12.03 -35.73 -42.27
N ALA A 59 10.83 -35.14 -42.32
CA ALA A 59 10.57 -33.86 -43.02
C ALA A 59 9.85 -32.82 -42.14
N ALA A 60 9.83 -33.02 -40.82
CA ALA A 60 9.28 -32.09 -39.84
C ALA A 60 10.32 -31.69 -38.77
N LEU A 61 11.62 -31.84 -39.07
CA LEU A 61 12.74 -31.52 -38.17
C LEU A 61 13.63 -30.37 -38.69
N ILE A 62 13.14 -29.54 -39.61
CA ILE A 62 13.83 -28.33 -40.08
C ILE A 62 12.95 -27.06 -39.97
N ILE A 63 11.67 -27.17 -39.59
CA ILE A 63 10.75 -26.02 -39.41
C ILE A 63 10.21 -25.99 -37.96
N GLY A 64 11.10 -26.21 -36.99
CA GLY A 64 10.77 -26.19 -35.55
C GLY A 64 11.75 -25.39 -34.68
N LEU A 65 12.81 -24.81 -35.26
CA LEU A 65 13.80 -23.99 -34.54
C LEU A 65 13.51 -22.47 -34.59
N GLY A 66 12.32 -22.06 -35.04
CA GLY A 66 12.01 -20.65 -35.34
C GLY A 66 11.29 -19.84 -34.25
N PHE A 67 10.95 -20.42 -33.09
CA PHE A 67 10.20 -19.71 -32.04
C PHE A 67 10.69 -20.01 -30.61
N ILE A 68 12.00 -20.16 -30.42
CA ILE A 68 12.58 -19.74 -29.15
C ILE A 68 12.62 -18.22 -29.25
N SER A 69 11.50 -17.57 -28.90
CA SER A 69 11.48 -16.13 -28.60
C SER A 69 12.68 -15.87 -27.70
N GLY A 70 13.67 -15.16 -28.24
CA GLY A 70 14.93 -14.92 -27.55
C GLY A 70 14.62 -14.39 -26.17
N ALA A 71 14.92 -15.19 -25.14
CA ALA A 71 15.27 -14.64 -23.85
C ALA A 71 16.42 -13.71 -24.16
N SER A 72 16.12 -12.41 -24.28
CA SER A 72 17.12 -11.38 -24.49
C SER A 72 18.06 -11.57 -23.33
N ALA A 73 19.29 -12.03 -23.59
CA ALA A 73 20.29 -12.12 -22.54
C ALA A 73 20.35 -10.73 -21.93
N GLN A 74 19.94 -10.59 -20.66
CA GLN A 74 19.97 -9.32 -19.95
C GLN A 74 21.41 -8.82 -19.99
N SER A 75 21.68 -7.88 -20.89
CA SER A 75 23.03 -7.43 -21.14
C SER A 75 23.34 -6.24 -20.26
N GLY A 76 24.32 -6.38 -19.37
CA GLY A 76 24.86 -5.29 -18.56
C GLY A 76 24.58 -5.41 -17.06
N ASN A 77 25.32 -4.65 -16.27
CA ASN A 77 25.12 -4.56 -14.81
C ASN A 77 23.70 -4.09 -14.49
N PRO A 78 23.08 -4.49 -13.37
CA PRO A 78 21.76 -3.98 -13.00
C PRO A 78 21.71 -2.44 -12.96
N ILE A 79 20.55 -1.86 -13.28
CA ILE A 79 20.26 -0.45 -12.99
C ILE A 79 19.91 -0.36 -11.50
N ARG A 80 20.76 0.33 -10.74
CA ARG A 80 20.63 0.42 -9.30
C ARG A 80 19.83 1.66 -8.92
N VAL A 81 18.73 1.45 -8.20
CA VAL A 81 17.84 2.51 -7.71
C VAL A 81 18.02 2.64 -6.20
N GLY A 82 18.62 3.74 -5.78
CA GLY A 82 18.96 4.02 -4.38
C GLY A 82 17.86 4.78 -3.64
N MET A 83 17.64 4.43 -2.37
CA MET A 83 16.72 5.17 -1.49
C MET A 83 17.03 4.93 -0.02
N SER A 84 16.48 5.80 0.84
CA SER A 84 16.33 5.54 2.28
C SER A 84 14.86 5.42 2.64
N LEU A 85 14.56 4.54 3.59
CA LEU A 85 13.24 4.35 4.18
C LEU A 85 13.38 4.18 5.69
N ALA A 86 12.39 4.63 6.46
CA ALA A 86 12.35 4.45 7.90
C ALA A 86 11.87 3.04 8.25
N LEU A 87 12.67 2.01 7.96
CA LEU A 87 12.29 0.60 8.13
C LEU A 87 12.20 0.18 9.60
N THR A 88 12.88 0.91 10.48
CA THR A 88 12.76 0.83 11.94
C THR A 88 12.34 2.17 12.56
N GLY A 89 11.86 2.14 13.80
CA GLY A 89 11.39 3.33 14.53
C GLY A 89 9.95 3.73 14.20
N ALA A 90 9.61 5.00 14.46
CA ALA A 90 8.24 5.53 14.36
C ALA A 90 7.65 5.48 12.93
N GLY A 91 8.49 5.51 11.90
CA GLY A 91 8.13 5.43 10.49
C GLY A 91 8.07 4.01 9.91
N ALA A 92 8.26 2.97 10.73
CA ALA A 92 8.37 1.58 10.27
C ALA A 92 7.13 1.08 9.53
N ALA A 93 5.93 1.36 10.07
CA ALA A 93 4.69 0.89 9.47
C ALA A 93 4.50 1.38 8.01
N PRO A 94 4.53 2.68 7.71
CA PRO A 94 4.40 3.16 6.33
C PRO A 94 5.57 2.75 5.43
N SER A 95 6.81 2.79 5.95
CA SER A 95 8.01 2.48 5.15
C SER A 95 8.06 1.02 4.68
N LYS A 96 7.56 0.09 5.49
CA LYS A 96 7.46 -1.33 5.07
C LYS A 96 6.44 -1.53 3.96
N VAL A 97 5.31 -0.81 3.99
CA VAL A 97 4.32 -0.80 2.88
C VAL A 97 4.98 -0.31 1.60
N ILE A 98 5.73 0.80 1.67
CA ILE A 98 6.45 1.40 0.54
C ILE A 98 7.49 0.41 -0.02
N ASN A 99 8.32 -0.18 0.85
CA ASN A 99 9.35 -1.13 0.43
C ASN A 99 8.74 -2.33 -0.31
N THR A 100 7.71 -2.95 0.27
CA THR A 100 7.03 -4.10 -0.36
C THR A 100 6.40 -3.72 -1.70
N ALA A 101 5.81 -2.52 -1.83
CA ALA A 101 5.26 -2.06 -3.10
C ALA A 101 6.35 -1.85 -4.17
N LEU A 102 7.50 -1.31 -3.81
CA LEU A 102 8.64 -1.13 -4.71
C LEU A 102 9.30 -2.45 -5.12
N GLU A 103 9.35 -3.43 -4.21
CA GLU A 103 9.79 -4.79 -4.54
C GLU A 103 8.88 -5.43 -5.59
N ILE A 104 7.55 -5.25 -5.47
CA ILE A 104 6.60 -5.74 -6.47
C ILE A 104 6.81 -5.02 -7.81
N TRP A 105 7.01 -3.70 -7.80
CA TRP A 105 7.33 -2.95 -9.01
C TRP A 105 8.63 -3.45 -9.68
N ARG A 106 9.70 -3.65 -8.90
CA ARG A 106 10.98 -4.20 -9.37
C ARG A 106 10.77 -5.57 -10.02
N ASP A 107 10.03 -6.46 -9.37
CA ASP A 107 9.78 -7.80 -9.88
C ASP A 107 9.00 -7.73 -11.21
N ASP A 108 7.97 -6.87 -11.28
CA ASP A 108 7.14 -6.67 -12.48
C ASP A 108 7.94 -6.10 -13.66
N ILE A 109 8.82 -5.12 -13.43
CA ILE A 109 9.63 -4.53 -14.51
C ILE A 109 10.74 -5.49 -14.95
N ASN A 110 11.34 -6.25 -14.03
CA ASN A 110 12.35 -7.25 -14.37
C ASN A 110 11.77 -8.41 -15.17
N ALA A 111 10.55 -8.85 -14.85
CA ALA A 111 9.83 -9.84 -15.64
C ALA A 111 9.52 -9.36 -17.07
N LYS A 112 9.50 -8.04 -17.30
CA LYS A 112 9.33 -7.41 -18.62
C LYS A 112 10.65 -7.09 -19.34
N GLY A 113 11.77 -7.64 -18.86
CA GLY A 113 13.11 -7.42 -19.44
C GLY A 113 13.91 -6.29 -18.80
N GLY A 114 13.38 -5.66 -17.75
CA GLY A 114 14.04 -4.58 -17.03
C GLY A 114 13.96 -3.23 -17.74
N LEU A 115 14.82 -2.29 -17.33
CA LEU A 115 14.93 -0.96 -17.93
C LEU A 115 16.09 -0.93 -18.90
N LEU A 116 15.85 -0.51 -20.14
CA LEU A 116 16.86 -0.51 -21.21
C LEU A 116 17.55 -1.89 -21.39
N GLY A 117 16.80 -2.98 -21.16
CA GLY A 117 17.31 -4.37 -21.22
C GLY A 117 18.15 -4.81 -20.01
N ARG A 118 18.27 -3.98 -18.96
CA ARG A 118 19.03 -4.25 -17.74
C ARG A 118 18.07 -4.49 -16.57
N PRO A 119 18.30 -5.51 -15.72
CA PRO A 119 17.48 -5.72 -14.53
C PRO A 119 17.62 -4.53 -13.57
N VAL A 120 16.56 -4.23 -12.84
CA VAL A 120 16.50 -3.24 -11.76
C VAL A 120 16.89 -3.91 -10.44
N GLU A 121 17.78 -3.25 -9.71
CA GLU A 121 18.18 -3.60 -8.34
C GLU A 121 17.82 -2.43 -7.41
N LEU A 122 17.17 -2.72 -6.27
CA LEU A 122 16.87 -1.70 -5.26
C LEU A 122 17.99 -1.71 -4.21
N VAL A 123 18.56 -0.53 -3.93
CA VAL A 123 19.55 -0.32 -2.86
C VAL A 123 18.87 0.52 -1.78
N VAL A 124 18.40 -0.16 -0.73
CA VAL A 124 17.58 0.45 0.33
C VAL A 124 18.37 0.50 1.63
N TYR A 125 18.47 1.69 2.23
CA TYR A 125 18.98 1.85 3.59
C TYR A 125 17.86 2.17 4.57
N ASP A 126 17.98 1.61 5.78
CA ASP A 126 17.16 2.02 6.92
C ASP A 126 17.70 3.33 7.50
N ASP A 127 16.91 4.40 7.44
CA ASP A 127 17.24 5.67 8.10
C ASP A 127 16.88 5.68 9.59
N GLN A 128 16.28 4.61 10.10
CA GLN A 128 15.93 4.38 11.51
C GLN A 128 14.93 5.38 12.07
N SER A 129 14.12 6.00 11.20
CA SER A 129 13.28 7.15 11.56
C SER A 129 14.08 8.34 12.11
N ALA A 130 15.36 8.46 11.75
CA ALA A 130 16.25 9.55 12.16
C ALA A 130 16.65 10.42 10.97
N PRO A 131 16.02 11.60 10.79
CA PRO A 131 16.35 12.54 9.71
C PRO A 131 17.85 12.89 9.58
N ALA A 132 18.56 12.91 10.70
CA ALA A 132 20.00 13.20 10.74
C ALA A 132 20.86 12.15 10.01
N ASN A 133 20.37 10.93 9.84
CA ASN A 133 21.09 9.87 9.12
C ASN A 133 21.01 10.04 7.60
N VAL A 134 19.98 10.71 7.10
CA VAL A 134 19.64 10.77 5.67
C VAL A 134 20.75 11.40 4.81
N PRO A 135 21.38 12.54 5.17
CA PRO A 135 22.42 13.14 4.34
C PRO A 135 23.60 12.19 4.06
N ASN A 136 24.03 11.42 5.06
CA ASN A 136 25.13 10.46 4.94
C ASN A 136 24.72 9.25 4.10
N ILE A 137 23.48 8.77 4.26
CA ILE A 137 22.93 7.69 3.42
C ILE A 137 22.94 8.11 1.95
N TYR A 138 22.46 9.31 1.61
CA TYR A 138 22.45 9.78 0.22
C TYR A 138 23.86 10.04 -0.33
N THR A 139 24.77 10.53 0.50
CA THR A 139 26.19 10.65 0.13
C THR A 139 26.75 9.27 -0.22
N LYS A 140 26.48 8.24 0.60
CA LYS A 140 26.91 6.86 0.32
C LYS A 140 26.28 6.30 -0.95
N LEU A 141 24.97 6.44 -1.11
CA LEU A 141 24.23 5.96 -2.29
C LEU A 141 24.83 6.52 -3.59
N ILE A 142 25.16 7.82 -3.59
CA ILE A 142 25.67 8.52 -4.78
C ILE A 142 27.17 8.22 -5.00
N THR A 143 28.00 8.32 -3.96
CA THR A 143 29.46 8.33 -4.12
C THR A 143 30.12 6.95 -3.99
N VAL A 144 29.58 6.08 -3.13
CA VAL A 144 30.12 4.75 -2.84
C VAL A 144 29.37 3.70 -3.63
N ASP A 145 28.05 3.65 -3.46
CA ASP A 145 27.22 2.66 -4.14
C ASP A 145 27.04 3.03 -5.62
N LYS A 146 27.22 4.29 -6.00
CA LYS A 146 27.11 4.77 -7.40
C LYS A 146 25.81 4.32 -8.04
N VAL A 147 24.70 4.49 -7.33
CA VAL A 147 23.37 4.18 -7.86
C VAL A 147 23.07 5.04 -9.09
N ASP A 148 22.37 4.44 -10.06
CA ASP A 148 22.01 5.10 -11.31
C ASP A 148 20.88 6.11 -11.08
N LEU A 149 19.88 5.75 -10.27
CA LEU A 149 18.67 6.54 -10.04
C LEU A 149 18.33 6.63 -8.55
N LEU A 150 17.54 7.62 -8.15
CA LEU A 150 17.09 7.80 -6.77
C LEU A 150 15.56 7.79 -6.67
N LEU A 151 15.07 7.16 -5.60
CA LEU A 151 13.71 7.31 -5.09
C LEU A 151 13.77 7.68 -3.60
N GLY A 152 12.67 8.20 -3.06
CA GLY A 152 12.57 8.60 -1.66
C GLY A 152 13.33 9.90 -1.34
N PRO A 153 13.52 10.21 -0.04
CA PRO A 153 13.03 9.48 1.15
C PRO A 153 11.51 9.45 1.34
N TYR A 154 11.05 8.82 2.42
CA TYR A 154 9.67 8.90 2.91
C TYR A 154 9.47 10.06 3.90
N GLY A 155 8.56 10.98 3.58
CA GLY A 155 8.09 12.04 4.47
C GLY A 155 8.95 13.30 4.49
N THR A 156 8.31 14.46 4.68
CA THR A 156 8.95 15.79 4.61
C THR A 156 10.19 15.92 5.49
N ASN A 157 10.13 15.40 6.72
CA ASN A 157 11.24 15.43 7.69
C ASN A 157 12.52 14.76 7.17
N PHE A 158 12.40 13.79 6.26
CA PHE A 158 13.52 13.02 5.73
C PHE A 158 13.94 13.53 4.36
N VAL A 159 12.99 13.97 3.55
CA VAL A 159 13.27 14.52 2.22
C VAL A 159 14.03 15.84 2.32
N ALA A 160 13.60 16.76 3.20
CA ALA A 160 14.26 18.06 3.36
C ALA A 160 15.78 17.98 3.63
N PRO A 161 16.27 17.13 4.57
CA PRO A 161 17.72 16.97 4.77
C PRO A 161 18.43 16.18 3.66
N ALA A 162 17.74 15.40 2.82
CA ALA A 162 18.35 14.75 1.66
C ALA A 162 18.67 15.74 0.53
N MET A 163 17.83 16.78 0.39
CA MET A 163 17.86 17.70 -0.76
C MET A 163 19.22 18.36 -1.02
N PRO A 164 19.96 18.91 -0.03
CA PRO A 164 21.27 19.50 -0.28
C PRO A 164 22.23 18.55 -0.99
N THR A 165 22.33 17.29 -0.53
CA THR A 165 23.20 16.27 -1.13
C THR A 165 22.74 15.91 -2.55
N ILE A 166 21.43 15.77 -2.77
CA ILE A 166 20.84 15.44 -4.08
C ILE A 166 21.12 16.57 -5.09
N ILE A 167 20.90 17.83 -4.70
CA ILE A 167 21.10 19.02 -5.52
C ILE A 167 22.58 19.18 -5.87
N GLN A 168 23.49 19.09 -4.89
CA GLN A 168 24.93 19.22 -5.11
C GLN A 168 25.48 18.20 -6.12
N ASN A 169 24.85 17.02 -6.21
CA ASN A 169 25.24 15.96 -7.14
C ASN A 169 24.39 15.93 -8.42
N ASN A 170 23.55 16.94 -8.64
CA ASN A 170 22.71 17.10 -9.83
C ASN A 170 21.80 15.87 -10.13
N LYS A 171 21.32 15.20 -9.07
CA LYS A 171 20.50 13.99 -9.18
C LYS A 171 19.01 14.33 -9.17
N MET A 172 18.25 13.63 -10.00
CA MET A 172 16.78 13.61 -9.94
C MET A 172 16.32 12.65 -8.84
N THR A 173 15.23 12.97 -8.14
CA THR A 173 14.58 12.06 -7.19
C THR A 173 13.05 12.16 -7.26
N ILE A 174 12.37 11.06 -6.91
CA ILE A 174 10.92 11.02 -6.67
C ILE A 174 10.70 10.61 -5.22
N SER A 175 10.21 11.52 -4.37
CA SER A 175 10.00 11.24 -2.95
C SER A 175 8.66 10.56 -2.66
N PHE A 176 8.55 9.97 -1.46
CA PHE A 176 7.31 9.37 -0.98
C PHE A 176 6.65 10.30 0.04
N THR A 177 5.50 10.88 -0.33
CA THR A 177 4.59 11.60 0.60
C THR A 177 5.20 12.83 1.31
N ALA A 178 6.19 13.50 0.72
CA ALA A 178 6.68 14.78 1.23
C ALA A 178 5.98 15.95 0.55
N ILE A 179 5.78 17.04 1.30
CA ILE A 179 5.01 18.21 0.85
C ILE A 179 5.87 19.47 0.95
N GLY A 180 5.70 20.42 0.02
CA GLY A 180 6.27 21.77 0.12
C GLY A 180 7.80 21.81 0.06
N ILE A 181 8.45 20.74 -0.41
CA ILE A 181 9.92 20.67 -0.50
C ILE A 181 10.43 21.73 -1.49
N ASN A 182 9.79 21.84 -2.65
CA ASN A 182 10.22 22.77 -3.68
C ASN A 182 9.83 24.24 -3.44
N ASP A 183 9.00 24.53 -2.44
CA ASP A 183 8.79 25.90 -1.94
C ASP A 183 10.09 26.50 -1.38
N LYS A 184 10.97 25.64 -0.86
CA LYS A 184 12.26 26.02 -0.29
C LYS A 184 13.42 25.82 -1.26
N PHE A 185 13.46 24.68 -1.95
CA PHE A 185 14.63 24.27 -2.73
C PHE A 185 14.57 24.68 -4.21
N HIS A 186 13.38 24.93 -4.76
CA HIS A 186 13.17 25.30 -6.16
C HIS A 186 13.94 24.42 -7.16
N TYR A 187 14.00 23.11 -6.90
CA TYR A 187 14.84 22.20 -7.65
C TYR A 187 14.03 21.49 -8.74
N PRO A 188 14.31 21.73 -10.03
CA PRO A 188 13.52 21.21 -11.15
C PRO A 188 13.65 19.69 -11.38
N LYS A 189 14.44 18.98 -10.55
CA LYS A 189 14.56 17.51 -10.62
C LYS A 189 14.04 16.81 -9.38
N TYR A 190 13.28 17.52 -8.56
CA TYR A 190 12.53 16.94 -7.46
C TYR A 190 11.09 16.70 -7.88
N PHE A 191 10.56 15.53 -7.54
CA PHE A 191 9.17 15.17 -7.74
C PHE A 191 8.60 14.52 -6.48
N SER A 192 7.32 14.73 -6.20
CA SER A 192 6.65 14.12 -5.04
C SER A 192 5.48 13.24 -5.43
N MET A 193 5.36 12.08 -4.78
CA MET A 193 4.20 11.20 -4.91
C MET A 193 3.07 11.53 -3.94
N VAL A 194 3.04 12.74 -3.39
CA VAL A 194 1.90 13.24 -2.62
C VAL A 194 0.92 13.95 -3.57
N SER A 195 -0.38 13.68 -3.40
CA SER A 195 -1.41 14.19 -4.31
C SER A 195 -2.03 15.50 -3.82
N VAL A 196 -1.20 16.43 -3.34
CA VAL A 196 -1.66 17.71 -2.76
C VAL A 196 -2.01 18.78 -3.79
N GLY A 197 -1.52 18.66 -5.02
CA GLY A 197 -1.87 19.64 -6.05
C GLY A 197 -1.26 21.03 -5.82
N PRO A 198 -1.72 22.03 -6.59
CA PRO A 198 -1.39 23.44 -6.35
C PRO A 198 -1.89 23.96 -4.99
N GLU A 199 -2.79 23.24 -4.32
CA GLU A 199 -3.25 23.55 -2.97
C GLU A 199 -2.14 23.35 -1.92
N GLY A 200 -1.10 22.58 -2.24
CA GLY A 200 0.07 22.39 -1.39
C GLY A 200 -0.30 21.93 0.03
N VAL A 201 0.29 22.57 1.04
CA VAL A 201 0.04 22.23 2.46
C VAL A 201 -1.43 22.37 2.87
N ASN A 202 -2.20 23.24 2.21
CA ASN A 202 -3.62 23.47 2.54
C ASN A 202 -4.51 22.28 2.19
N ALA A 203 -4.08 21.42 1.26
CA ALA A 203 -4.83 20.21 0.92
C ALA A 203 -5.16 19.37 2.18
N PHE A 204 -4.26 19.35 3.18
CA PHE A 204 -4.44 18.65 4.46
C PHE A 204 -5.46 19.28 5.41
N SER A 205 -6.10 20.38 5.01
CA SER A 205 -7.09 21.08 5.85
C SER A 205 -8.38 21.43 5.10
N ILE A 206 -8.32 21.72 3.80
CA ILE A 206 -9.47 22.19 3.00
C ILE A 206 -10.72 21.34 3.22
N GLY A 207 -10.68 20.05 2.90
CA GLY A 207 -11.88 19.21 2.97
C GLY A 207 -12.44 19.02 4.39
N PHE A 208 -11.60 19.08 5.42
CA PHE A 208 -12.06 19.02 6.82
C PHE A 208 -12.83 20.27 7.23
N PHE A 209 -12.33 21.45 6.87
CA PHE A 209 -12.99 22.72 7.19
C PHE A 209 -14.17 23.02 6.27
N ASP A 210 -14.16 22.55 5.03
CA ASP A 210 -15.34 22.53 4.16
C ASP A 210 -16.47 21.69 4.77
N LEU A 211 -16.15 20.47 5.22
CA LEU A 211 -17.10 19.61 5.93
C LEU A 211 -17.66 20.31 7.17
N ALA A 212 -16.81 21.00 7.94
CA ALA A 212 -17.25 21.73 9.12
C ALA A 212 -18.15 22.92 8.77
N ALA A 213 -17.79 23.70 7.75
CA ALA A 213 -18.53 24.88 7.34
C ALA A 213 -19.91 24.56 6.79
N ALA A 214 -20.08 23.35 6.22
CA ALA A 214 -21.34 22.85 5.71
C ALA A 214 -22.32 22.31 6.77
N GLN A 215 -21.93 22.25 8.05
CA GLN A 215 -22.80 21.73 9.11
C GLN A 215 -23.87 22.75 9.55
N THR A 216 -25.00 22.24 10.02
CA THR A 216 -26.11 23.03 10.58
C THR A 216 -26.49 22.48 11.97
N PRO A 217 -26.34 23.26 13.06
CA PRO A 217 -25.68 24.58 13.09
C PRO A 217 -24.17 24.45 12.81
N LYS A 218 -23.63 25.50 12.17
CA LYS A 218 -22.20 25.58 11.87
C LYS A 218 -21.39 25.68 13.16
N PRO A 219 -20.39 24.81 13.39
CA PRO A 219 -19.45 24.94 14.52
C PRO A 219 -18.71 26.28 14.46
N GLN A 220 -18.23 26.78 15.60
CA GLN A 220 -17.62 28.11 15.71
C GLN A 220 -16.19 28.07 16.23
N THR A 221 -15.88 27.19 17.19
CA THR A 221 -14.60 27.17 17.89
C THR A 221 -13.72 25.99 17.50
N VAL A 222 -12.41 26.23 17.36
CA VAL A 222 -11.43 25.22 16.92
C VAL A 222 -10.27 25.13 17.89
N ALA A 223 -9.92 23.91 18.26
CA ALA A 223 -8.65 23.55 18.87
C ALA A 223 -7.73 22.90 17.83
N ILE A 224 -6.48 23.38 17.74
CA ILE A 224 -5.43 22.81 16.90
C ILE A 224 -4.39 22.15 17.80
N LEU A 225 -4.07 20.90 17.49
CA LEU A 225 -2.99 20.16 18.12
C LEU A 225 -2.06 19.60 17.04
N ALA A 226 -0.77 19.92 17.11
CA ALA A 226 0.21 19.43 16.13
C ALA A 226 1.48 18.90 16.78
N ALA A 227 2.06 17.82 16.26
CA ALA A 227 3.43 17.45 16.61
C ALA A 227 4.40 18.58 16.23
N ASP A 228 5.43 18.80 17.04
CA ASP A 228 6.54 19.68 16.68
C ASP A 228 7.47 18.99 15.68
N ALA A 229 6.97 18.88 14.45
CA ALA A 229 7.60 18.20 13.32
C ALA A 229 7.06 18.79 12.01
N GLU A 230 7.91 18.86 10.98
CA GLU A 230 7.68 19.67 9.77
C GLU A 230 6.31 19.43 9.14
N PHE A 231 5.94 18.16 8.88
CA PHE A 231 4.64 17.84 8.28
C PHE A 231 3.46 18.31 9.12
N ALA A 232 3.49 18.04 10.43
CA ALA A 232 2.39 18.39 11.33
C ALA A 232 2.25 19.91 11.47
N GLN A 233 3.36 20.64 11.46
CA GLN A 233 3.36 22.10 11.46
C GLN A 233 2.83 22.67 10.14
N SER A 234 3.20 22.08 9.00
CA SER A 234 2.65 22.47 7.69
C SER A 234 1.14 22.22 7.61
N ALA A 235 0.65 21.10 8.12
CA ALA A 235 -0.79 20.82 8.20
C ALA A 235 -1.51 21.79 9.15
N ALA A 236 -0.92 22.11 10.31
CA ALA A 236 -1.45 23.11 11.24
C ALA A 236 -1.47 24.51 10.63
N HIS A 237 -0.46 24.88 9.84
CA HIS A 237 -0.46 26.13 9.09
C HIS A 237 -1.65 26.18 8.12
N GLY A 238 -1.84 25.15 7.28
CA GLY A 238 -3.00 25.07 6.40
C GLY A 238 -4.33 25.09 7.16
N ALA A 239 -4.39 24.51 8.35
CA ALA A 239 -5.58 24.58 9.21
C ALA A 239 -5.88 26.01 9.66
N ARG A 240 -4.86 26.80 10.04
CA ARG A 240 -5.04 28.21 10.42
C ARG A 240 -5.58 29.06 9.27
N GLU A 241 -5.10 28.82 8.06
CA GLU A 241 -5.58 29.52 6.86
C GLU A 241 -7.05 29.20 6.57
N GLU A 242 -7.43 27.91 6.61
CA GLU A 242 -8.83 27.51 6.41
C GLU A 242 -9.75 27.99 7.55
N ILE A 243 -9.25 28.01 8.80
CA ILE A 243 -9.97 28.58 9.94
C ILE A 243 -10.33 30.05 9.69
N LYS A 244 -9.35 30.84 9.24
CA LYS A 244 -9.54 32.25 8.90
C LYS A 244 -10.51 32.41 7.74
N LYS A 245 -10.34 31.63 6.67
CA LYS A 245 -11.18 31.66 5.45
C LYS A 245 -12.65 31.36 5.75
N HIS A 246 -12.93 30.39 6.61
CA HIS A 246 -14.29 30.03 6.99
C HIS A 246 -14.83 30.82 8.19
N GLY A 247 -14.03 31.68 8.83
CA GLY A 247 -14.47 32.52 9.95
C GLY A 247 -14.69 31.76 11.26
N PHE A 248 -13.95 30.67 11.50
CA PHE A 248 -13.95 30.00 12.80
C PHE A 248 -13.03 30.74 13.79
N LYS A 249 -13.21 30.51 15.10
CA LYS A 249 -12.40 31.07 16.17
C LYS A 249 -11.47 30.01 16.76
N ILE A 250 -10.16 30.29 16.77
CA ILE A 250 -9.18 29.46 17.48
C ILE A 250 -9.34 29.69 18.99
N VAL A 251 -9.59 28.62 19.74
CA VAL A 251 -9.65 28.63 21.23
C VAL A 251 -8.48 27.89 21.87
N TYR A 252 -7.79 27.05 21.10
CA TYR A 252 -6.58 26.37 21.50
C TYR A 252 -5.70 26.14 20.28
N ASP A 253 -4.40 26.43 20.38
CA ASP A 253 -3.43 26.19 19.30
C ASP A 253 -2.06 25.95 19.93
N LYS A 254 -1.69 24.67 20.02
CA LYS A 254 -0.43 24.26 20.64
C LYS A 254 0.20 23.10 19.91
N SER A 255 1.49 22.97 20.11
CA SER A 255 2.27 21.83 19.67
C SER A 255 2.80 21.02 20.84
N TYR A 256 3.19 19.79 20.56
CA TYR A 256 3.82 18.90 21.53
C TYR A 256 5.12 18.30 20.96
N PRO A 257 6.15 18.06 21.79
CA PRO A 257 7.38 17.44 21.33
C PRO A 257 7.16 16.01 20.80
N PRO A 258 7.85 15.56 19.74
CA PRO A 258 7.74 14.17 19.25
C PRO A 258 8.12 13.10 20.27
N SER A 259 8.82 13.46 21.36
CA SER A 259 9.14 12.56 22.47
C SER A 259 8.00 12.38 23.49
N THR A 260 6.84 13.00 23.25
CA THR A 260 5.70 12.95 24.17
C THR A 260 5.12 11.53 24.23
N THR A 261 5.04 10.97 25.43
CA THR A 261 4.46 9.64 25.67
C THR A 261 3.14 9.69 26.43
N ASP A 262 2.86 10.80 27.15
CA ASP A 262 1.57 11.05 27.82
C ASP A 262 0.86 12.26 27.19
N PHE A 263 -0.30 12.00 26.58
CA PHE A 263 -1.13 13.01 25.93
C PHE A 263 -2.30 13.49 26.80
N ALA A 264 -2.47 12.94 28.00
CA ALA A 264 -3.57 13.32 28.87
C ALA A 264 -3.54 14.81 29.29
N PRO A 265 -2.38 15.44 29.59
CA PRO A 265 -2.34 16.87 29.91
C PRO A 265 -2.81 17.76 28.76
N VAL A 266 -2.36 17.48 27.54
CA VAL A 266 -2.71 18.29 26.37
C VAL A 266 -4.18 18.14 25.99
N VAL A 267 -4.72 16.92 26.08
CA VAL A 267 -6.15 16.67 25.87
C VAL A 267 -7.01 17.33 26.93
N ARG A 268 -6.60 17.32 28.22
CA ARG A 268 -7.31 18.06 29.29
C ARG A 268 -7.34 19.56 29.02
N ALA A 269 -6.24 20.12 28.53
CA ALA A 269 -6.16 21.54 28.16
C ALA A 269 -7.11 21.88 27.00
N ILE A 270 -7.18 21.02 25.98
CA ILE A 270 -8.14 21.16 24.87
C ILE A 270 -9.58 21.10 25.39
N ARG A 271 -9.91 20.11 26.24
CA ARG A 271 -11.26 19.99 26.82
C ARG A 271 -11.66 21.24 27.63
N ALA A 272 -10.72 21.83 28.37
CA ALA A 272 -10.97 23.03 29.16
C ALA A 272 -11.34 24.27 28.34
N THR A 273 -11.03 24.28 27.03
CA THR A 273 -11.42 25.38 26.12
C THR A 273 -12.76 25.18 25.42
N ASP A 274 -13.44 24.05 25.66
CA ASP A 274 -14.74 23.69 25.06
C ASP A 274 -14.85 23.93 23.54
N PRO A 275 -13.97 23.33 22.72
CA PRO A 275 -13.97 23.56 21.28
C PRO A 275 -15.08 22.74 20.57
N ASP A 276 -15.72 23.34 19.56
CA ASP A 276 -16.62 22.63 18.66
C ASP A 276 -15.86 21.65 17.75
N ILE A 277 -14.62 21.96 17.40
CA ILE A 277 -13.78 21.21 16.46
C ILE A 277 -12.40 20.98 17.07
N VAL A 278 -11.88 19.76 16.91
CA VAL A 278 -10.47 19.45 17.21
C VAL A 278 -9.76 18.99 15.93
N TYR A 279 -8.82 19.78 15.45
CA TYR A 279 -7.95 19.45 14.32
C TYR A 279 -6.59 18.96 14.82
N ILE A 280 -6.14 17.80 14.33
CA ILE A 280 -4.94 17.10 14.80
C ILE A 280 -4.01 16.83 13.61
N GLY A 281 -2.77 17.34 13.69
CA GLY A 281 -1.66 16.96 12.82
C GLY A 281 -0.66 16.11 13.60
N ALA A 282 -0.57 14.81 13.32
CA ALA A 282 0.21 13.91 14.16
C ALA A 282 0.67 12.64 13.43
N TYR A 283 1.64 11.95 14.04
CA TYR A 283 2.26 10.73 13.53
C TYR A 283 1.68 9.47 14.18
N PRO A 284 1.99 8.26 13.66
CA PRO A 284 1.35 7.03 14.09
C PRO A 284 1.30 6.74 15.60
N PRO A 285 2.42 6.76 16.35
CA PRO A 285 2.36 6.50 17.79
C PRO A 285 1.54 7.57 18.54
N ASP A 286 1.70 8.84 18.16
CA ASP A 286 1.01 9.96 18.80
C ASP A 286 -0.49 9.90 18.59
N ASN A 287 -0.95 9.55 17.37
CA ASN A 287 -2.38 9.41 17.10
C ASN A 287 -3.03 8.39 18.04
N VAL A 288 -2.38 7.24 18.29
CA VAL A 288 -2.88 6.25 19.25
C VAL A 288 -2.99 6.85 20.65
N GLY A 289 -1.96 7.54 21.12
CA GLY A 289 -1.94 8.18 22.44
C GLY A 289 -3.01 9.27 22.59
N ILE A 290 -3.12 10.17 21.61
CA ILE A 290 -4.10 11.27 21.59
C ILE A 290 -5.53 10.71 21.58
N ILE A 291 -5.83 9.72 20.73
CA ILE A 291 -7.18 9.14 20.62
C ILE A 291 -7.57 8.43 21.91
N ARG A 292 -6.66 7.66 22.52
CA ARG A 292 -6.91 7.01 23.82
C ARG A 292 -7.14 8.02 24.94
N ALA A 293 -6.28 9.02 25.04
CA ALA A 293 -6.42 10.09 26.02
C ALA A 293 -7.74 10.87 25.82
N ALA A 294 -8.11 11.21 24.59
CA ALA A 294 -9.38 11.86 24.26
C ALA A 294 -10.58 11.02 24.71
N ASN A 295 -10.52 9.71 24.50
CA ASN A 295 -11.56 8.79 24.95
C ASN A 295 -11.66 8.71 26.48
N GLU A 296 -10.53 8.52 27.17
CA GLU A 296 -10.47 8.39 28.64
C GLU A 296 -10.90 9.68 29.35
N ILE A 297 -10.54 10.83 28.80
CA ILE A 297 -10.88 12.16 29.33
C ILE A 297 -12.32 12.55 28.96
N GLY A 298 -12.97 11.87 28.02
CA GLY A 298 -14.31 12.22 27.55
C GLY A 298 -14.32 13.53 26.77
N LEU A 299 -13.37 13.72 25.85
CA LEU A 299 -13.36 14.84 24.93
C LEU A 299 -14.42 14.61 23.83
N THR A 300 -15.41 15.50 23.74
CA THR A 300 -16.60 15.35 22.88
C THR A 300 -16.86 16.58 21.98
N PRO A 301 -15.91 17.01 21.14
CA PRO A 301 -16.17 18.07 20.17
C PRO A 301 -17.22 17.61 19.16
N LYS A 302 -17.83 18.54 18.41
CA LYS A 302 -18.77 18.19 17.34
C LYS A 302 -18.06 17.52 16.15
N MET A 303 -16.78 17.83 15.92
CA MET A 303 -15.92 17.18 14.93
C MET A 303 -14.51 16.98 15.48
N MET A 304 -13.88 15.85 15.17
CA MET A 304 -12.50 15.54 15.53
C MET A 304 -11.81 14.82 14.36
N GLY A 305 -10.58 15.20 14.06
CA GLY A 305 -9.85 14.62 12.93
C GLY A 305 -8.71 15.50 12.44
N GLY A 306 -8.30 15.32 11.19
CA GLY A 306 -7.26 16.14 10.55
C GLY A 306 -6.22 15.32 9.78
N ALA A 307 -5.00 15.84 9.72
CA ALA A 307 -3.83 15.17 9.16
C ALA A 307 -3.25 14.11 10.11
N MET A 308 -4.02 13.05 10.36
CA MET A 308 -3.71 11.99 11.31
C MET A 308 -3.03 10.80 10.61
N ILE A 309 -1.71 10.86 10.39
CA ILE A 309 -0.95 9.87 9.61
C ILE A 309 -1.09 8.44 10.18
N GLY A 310 -1.23 8.30 11.50
CA GLY A 310 -1.48 7.01 12.15
C GLY A 310 -2.76 6.34 11.71
N MET A 311 -3.80 7.12 11.41
CA MET A 311 -5.09 6.60 11.00
C MET A 311 -5.09 6.07 9.56
N LEU A 312 -4.04 6.35 8.80
CA LEU A 312 -3.81 5.77 7.48
C LEU A 312 -3.30 4.31 7.58
N VAL A 313 -2.74 3.92 8.74
CA VAL A 313 -2.27 2.55 9.01
C VAL A 313 -3.47 1.67 9.44
N THR A 314 -3.83 0.69 8.63
CA THR A 314 -5.02 -0.15 8.90
C THR A 314 -4.93 -0.90 10.24
N PRO A 315 -3.80 -1.55 10.60
CA PRO A 315 -3.66 -2.16 11.92
C PRO A 315 -3.92 -1.21 13.11
N ILE A 316 -3.58 0.08 13.00
CA ILE A 316 -3.86 1.06 14.06
C ILE A 316 -5.36 1.30 14.18
N LYS A 317 -6.07 1.45 13.06
CA LYS A 317 -7.55 1.54 13.05
C LYS A 317 -8.19 0.33 13.71
N VAL A 318 -7.73 -0.87 13.37
CA VAL A 318 -8.21 -2.14 13.95
C VAL A 318 -7.95 -2.21 15.46
N GLN A 319 -6.78 -1.77 15.90
CA GLN A 319 -6.40 -1.74 17.31
C GLN A 319 -7.23 -0.73 18.13
N LEU A 320 -7.57 0.42 17.54
CA LEU A 320 -8.42 1.43 18.17
C LEU A 320 -9.90 1.03 18.17
N GLY A 321 -10.33 0.27 17.16
CA GLY A 321 -11.69 -0.27 17.06
C GLY A 321 -12.75 0.83 17.18
N PRO A 322 -13.80 0.63 18.00
CA PRO A 322 -14.88 1.61 18.16
C PRO A 322 -14.45 3.00 18.62
N VAL A 323 -13.30 3.12 19.30
CA VAL A 323 -12.79 4.43 19.77
C VAL A 323 -12.42 5.35 18.60
N ALA A 324 -12.12 4.78 17.43
CA ALA A 324 -11.85 5.56 16.22
C ALA A 324 -13.12 6.11 15.55
N ASN A 325 -14.32 5.65 15.92
CA ASN A 325 -15.55 6.08 15.26
C ASN A 325 -15.75 7.59 15.36
N GLY A 326 -16.13 8.19 14.23
CA GLY A 326 -16.35 9.63 14.08
C GLY A 326 -15.12 10.42 13.67
N LEU A 327 -13.91 9.86 13.73
CA LEU A 327 -12.69 10.53 13.31
C LEU A 327 -12.70 10.79 11.80
N ILE A 328 -12.44 12.03 11.41
CA ILE A 328 -12.37 12.47 10.02
C ILE A 328 -10.90 12.56 9.60
N VAL A 329 -10.50 11.80 8.59
CA VAL A 329 -9.09 11.57 8.24
C VAL A 329 -8.83 11.96 6.80
N GLY A 330 -7.80 12.77 6.58
CA GLY A 330 -7.31 13.12 5.25
C GLY A 330 -6.48 11.97 4.67
N GLU A 331 -6.92 11.44 3.53
CA GLU A 331 -6.37 10.27 2.86
C GLU A 331 -5.87 10.66 1.47
N ASN A 332 -4.66 10.21 1.09
CA ASN A 332 -4.19 10.37 -0.29
C ASN A 332 -4.85 9.32 -1.20
N PHE A 333 -5.20 8.14 -0.67
CA PHE A 333 -5.85 7.06 -1.41
C PHE A 333 -6.74 6.24 -0.49
N ALA A 334 -8.05 6.28 -0.73
CA ALA A 334 -9.04 5.50 0.01
C ALA A 334 -9.38 4.18 -0.71
N ALA A 335 -9.74 3.15 0.06
CA ALA A 335 -10.10 1.82 -0.43
C ALA A 335 -11.12 1.84 -1.59
N ALA A 336 -12.12 2.72 -1.47
CA ALA A 336 -13.21 2.84 -2.45
C ALA A 336 -12.77 3.39 -3.82
N LEU A 337 -11.55 3.91 -3.94
CA LEU A 337 -10.97 4.37 -5.21
C LEU A 337 -10.37 3.22 -6.03
N ALA A 338 -9.88 2.16 -5.37
CA ALA A 338 -9.15 1.08 -6.05
C ALA A 338 -9.94 0.41 -7.19
N PRO A 339 -11.24 0.07 -7.06
CA PRO A 339 -11.99 -0.55 -8.16
C PRO A 339 -12.18 0.36 -9.38
N LYS A 340 -12.01 1.68 -9.20
CA LYS A 340 -12.18 2.69 -10.26
C LYS A 340 -10.89 2.96 -11.04
N ILE A 341 -9.76 2.43 -10.58
CA ILE A 341 -8.43 2.72 -11.12
C ILE A 341 -7.85 1.45 -11.77
N PRO A 342 -7.58 1.46 -13.09
CA PRO A 342 -7.00 0.31 -13.79
C PRO A 342 -5.73 -0.22 -13.12
N GLY A 343 -5.66 -1.54 -12.92
CA GLY A 343 -4.50 -2.21 -12.31
C GLY A 343 -4.39 -2.08 -10.78
N SER A 344 -5.14 -1.17 -10.14
CA SER A 344 -5.03 -0.94 -8.70
C SER A 344 -5.48 -2.17 -7.89
N ALA A 345 -6.61 -2.78 -8.24
CA ALA A 345 -7.10 -3.98 -7.55
C ALA A 345 -6.17 -5.19 -7.69
N ASP A 346 -5.55 -5.39 -8.86
CA ASP A 346 -4.56 -6.44 -9.08
C ASP A 346 -3.31 -6.21 -8.23
N PHE A 347 -2.77 -5.00 -8.27
CA PHE A 347 -1.63 -4.61 -7.46
C PHE A 347 -1.90 -4.83 -5.96
N LEU A 348 -3.05 -4.36 -5.46
CA LEU A 348 -3.40 -4.47 -4.04
C LEU A 348 -3.59 -5.93 -3.61
N LYS A 349 -4.08 -6.80 -4.50
CA LYS A 349 -4.15 -8.24 -4.22
C LYS A 349 -2.75 -8.85 -4.03
N ARG A 350 -1.84 -8.62 -4.99
CA ARG A 350 -0.45 -9.13 -4.93
C ARG A 350 0.32 -8.53 -3.76
N TYR A 351 0.09 -7.26 -3.47
CA TYR A 351 0.59 -6.59 -2.29
C TYR A 351 0.11 -7.28 -1.01
N GLY A 352 -1.20 -7.54 -0.88
CA GLY A 352 -1.77 -8.19 0.30
C GLY A 352 -1.18 -9.57 0.57
N GLU A 353 -0.91 -10.35 -0.48
CA GLU A 353 -0.23 -11.66 -0.39
C GLU A 353 1.19 -11.53 0.17
N LYS A 354 2.01 -10.59 -0.37
CA LYS A 354 3.37 -10.35 0.15
C LYS A 354 3.37 -9.76 1.56
N ALA A 355 2.50 -8.79 1.81
CA ALA A 355 2.38 -8.09 3.08
C ALA A 355 1.97 -9.03 4.22
N ALA A 356 1.06 -9.97 3.97
CA ALA A 356 0.67 -10.99 4.93
C ALA A 356 1.84 -11.90 5.33
N ALA A 357 2.69 -12.27 4.36
CA ALA A 357 3.86 -13.12 4.62
C ALA A 357 4.91 -12.46 5.54
N VAL A 358 4.98 -11.13 5.52
CA VAL A 358 5.90 -10.34 6.38
C VAL A 358 5.20 -9.61 7.52
N GLN A 359 3.93 -9.93 7.78
CA GLN A 359 3.13 -9.44 8.90
C GLN A 359 3.03 -7.90 8.99
N ILE A 360 2.83 -7.23 7.85
CA ILE A 360 2.57 -5.78 7.78
C ILE A 360 1.11 -5.50 7.39
N ASP A 361 0.72 -4.23 7.26
CA ASP A 361 -0.60 -3.83 6.78
C ASP A 361 -0.88 -4.47 5.41
N SER A 362 -1.81 -5.43 5.37
CA SER A 362 -2.15 -6.20 4.17
C SER A 362 -3.11 -5.49 3.21
N LEU A 363 -3.66 -4.33 3.59
CA LEU A 363 -4.47 -3.50 2.70
C LEU A 363 -3.61 -2.47 1.95
N GLY A 364 -2.62 -1.88 2.62
CA GLY A 364 -1.58 -1.04 1.98
C GLY A 364 -2.07 0.23 1.27
N PHE A 365 -3.35 0.61 1.39
CA PHE A 365 -3.98 1.65 0.57
C PHE A 365 -3.27 2.99 0.59
N ALA A 366 -2.83 3.47 1.76
CA ALA A 366 -2.33 4.83 1.92
C ALA A 366 -0.95 5.09 1.28
N TRP A 367 -0.12 4.05 1.11
CA TRP A 367 1.25 4.21 0.59
C TRP A 367 1.59 3.29 -0.57
N GLY A 368 1.03 2.08 -0.60
CA GLY A 368 1.37 1.06 -1.58
C GLY A 368 1.16 1.52 -3.03
N PRO A 369 -0.05 1.99 -3.40
CA PRO A 369 -0.33 2.47 -4.75
C PRO A 369 0.62 3.60 -5.19
N PHE A 370 0.93 4.55 -4.31
CA PHE A 370 1.83 5.66 -4.63
C PHE A 370 3.29 5.23 -4.75
N ALA A 371 3.77 4.34 -3.89
CA ALA A 371 5.12 3.80 -3.99
C ALA A 371 5.32 3.02 -5.28
N TYR A 372 4.38 2.13 -5.63
CA TYR A 372 4.40 1.42 -6.91
C TYR A 372 4.33 2.40 -8.09
N SER A 373 3.47 3.41 -8.01
CA SER A 373 3.32 4.44 -9.04
C SER A 373 4.57 5.30 -9.22
N ALA A 374 5.36 5.54 -8.17
CA ALA A 374 6.66 6.19 -8.24
C ALA A 374 7.62 5.39 -9.15
N GLY A 375 7.65 4.07 -8.95
CA GLY A 375 8.38 3.15 -9.81
C GLY A 375 7.86 3.18 -11.25
N GLN A 376 6.53 3.18 -11.45
CA GLN A 376 5.95 3.29 -12.79
C GLN A 376 6.35 4.59 -13.50
N ALA A 377 6.33 5.73 -12.80
CA ALA A 377 6.74 7.02 -13.35
C ALA A 377 8.23 7.03 -13.72
N LEU A 378 9.09 6.52 -12.83
CA LEU A 378 10.52 6.37 -13.11
C LEU A 378 10.77 5.47 -14.32
N ALA A 379 10.11 4.31 -14.39
CA ALA A 379 10.23 3.36 -15.49
C ALA A 379 9.79 3.97 -16.83
N GLN A 380 8.66 4.70 -16.82
CA GLN A 380 8.16 5.39 -18.00
C GLN A 380 9.17 6.45 -18.47
N ALA A 381 9.69 7.29 -17.56
CA ALA A 381 10.67 8.31 -17.92
C ALA A 381 11.94 7.71 -18.54
N VAL A 382 12.49 6.63 -17.95
CA VAL A 382 13.68 5.95 -18.48
C VAL A 382 13.40 5.32 -19.84
N THR A 383 12.25 4.65 -20.00
CA THR A 383 11.89 3.95 -21.24
C THR A 383 11.70 4.92 -22.40
N GLU A 384 10.96 6.00 -22.17
CA GLU A 384 10.59 6.96 -23.21
C GLU A 384 11.77 7.86 -23.61
N THR A 385 12.64 8.22 -22.65
CA THR A 385 13.86 8.99 -22.94
C THR A 385 15.02 8.13 -23.42
N LYS A 386 14.94 6.81 -23.25
CA LYS A 386 16.03 5.85 -23.47
C LYS A 386 17.33 6.26 -22.75
N SER A 387 17.19 6.82 -21.55
CA SER A 387 18.27 7.52 -20.85
C SER A 387 18.23 7.28 -19.35
N LEU A 388 19.40 7.38 -18.72
CA LEU A 388 19.57 7.50 -17.26
C LEU A 388 20.04 8.90 -16.86
N ASP A 389 20.17 9.81 -17.82
CA ASP A 389 20.55 11.20 -17.60
C ASP A 389 19.44 11.94 -16.83
N HIS A 390 19.79 12.47 -15.66
CA HIS A 390 18.82 13.08 -14.74
C HIS A 390 18.18 14.36 -15.28
N ASP A 391 18.87 15.13 -16.13
CA ASP A 391 18.29 16.31 -16.78
C ASP A 391 17.19 15.90 -17.77
N LYS A 392 17.48 14.94 -18.64
CA LYS A 392 16.50 14.41 -19.61
C LYS A 392 15.29 13.77 -18.93
N LEU A 393 15.53 13.02 -17.84
CA LEU A 393 14.46 12.39 -17.09
C LEU A 393 13.55 13.45 -16.45
N ALA A 394 14.12 14.45 -15.79
CA ALA A 394 13.34 15.52 -15.17
C ALA A 394 12.55 16.35 -16.20
N GLU A 395 13.17 16.70 -17.33
CA GLU A 395 12.48 17.41 -18.42
C GLU A 395 11.29 16.62 -18.96
N TYR A 396 11.46 15.31 -19.16
CA TYR A 396 10.38 14.43 -19.56
C TYR A 396 9.26 14.39 -18.51
N MET A 397 9.62 14.24 -17.23
CA MET A 397 8.66 14.11 -16.13
C MET A 397 7.75 15.34 -15.98
N HIS A 398 8.26 16.56 -16.22
CA HIS A 398 7.43 17.78 -16.22
C HIS A 398 6.46 17.88 -17.40
N LYS A 399 6.70 17.17 -18.50
CA LYS A 399 5.88 17.24 -19.73
C LYS A 399 4.92 16.05 -19.87
N ALA A 400 5.23 14.95 -19.21
CA ALA A 400 4.52 13.69 -19.37
C ALA A 400 3.26 13.59 -18.52
N SER A 401 2.41 12.64 -18.91
CA SER A 401 1.33 12.12 -18.07
C SER A 401 1.60 10.64 -17.79
N PHE A 402 1.26 10.20 -16.58
CA PHE A 402 1.57 8.88 -16.06
C PHE A 402 0.26 8.13 -15.79
N LYS A 403 0.15 6.94 -16.35
CA LYS A 403 -0.99 6.03 -16.12
C LYS A 403 -0.56 4.97 -15.13
N THR A 404 -1.05 5.05 -13.90
CA THR A 404 -0.51 4.26 -12.78
C THR A 404 -1.61 3.60 -11.94
N VAL A 405 -1.20 2.74 -11.02
CA VAL A 405 -2.12 2.09 -10.06
C VAL A 405 -2.70 3.06 -9.02
N SER A 406 -2.18 4.29 -8.95
CA SER A 406 -2.77 5.42 -8.20
C SER A 406 -3.67 6.32 -9.07
N GLY A 407 -3.86 5.97 -10.35
CA GLY A 407 -4.61 6.72 -11.34
C GLY A 407 -3.73 7.54 -12.27
N ASP A 408 -4.36 8.26 -13.19
CA ASP A 408 -3.69 9.11 -14.16
C ASP A 408 -3.22 10.40 -13.48
N PHE A 409 -1.95 10.78 -13.62
CA PHE A 409 -1.43 12.04 -13.05
C PHE A 409 -0.36 12.69 -13.93
N SER A 410 -0.06 13.95 -13.65
CA SER A 410 1.10 14.66 -14.18
C SER A 410 1.67 15.54 -13.08
N PHE A 411 2.95 15.91 -13.22
CA PHE A 411 3.58 16.84 -12.29
C PHE A 411 3.34 18.30 -12.70
N GLY A 412 3.24 19.17 -11.70
CA GLY A 412 3.29 20.61 -11.85
C GLY A 412 4.72 21.11 -12.05
N ALA A 413 4.87 22.44 -12.13
CA ALA A 413 6.18 23.08 -12.30
C ALA A 413 7.09 22.94 -11.07
N ASP A 414 6.48 22.77 -9.89
CA ASP A 414 7.14 22.54 -8.60
C ASP A 414 7.44 21.07 -8.33
N GLY A 415 7.12 20.15 -9.25
CA GLY A 415 7.30 18.71 -9.05
C GLY A 415 6.28 18.07 -8.12
N GLU A 416 5.32 18.82 -7.60
CA GLU A 416 4.11 18.28 -6.97
C GLU A 416 3.13 17.84 -8.06
N TRP A 417 1.99 17.26 -7.69
CA TRP A 417 0.97 16.89 -8.68
C TRP A 417 0.31 18.13 -9.27
N SER A 418 -0.05 18.07 -10.56
CA SER A 418 -0.75 19.18 -11.23
C SER A 418 -2.18 19.41 -10.72
N LYS A 419 -2.75 18.43 -10.00
CA LYS A 419 -4.08 18.45 -9.41
C LYS A 419 -4.09 17.72 -8.08
N ALA A 420 -4.74 18.30 -7.08
CA ALA A 420 -5.02 17.61 -5.82
C ALA A 420 -5.91 16.40 -6.04
N ARG A 421 -5.73 15.39 -5.20
CA ARG A 421 -6.54 14.17 -5.16
C ARG A 421 -6.81 13.65 -3.76
N MET A 422 -6.52 14.47 -2.76
CA MET A 422 -6.82 14.14 -1.38
C MET A 422 -8.32 13.98 -1.19
N VAL A 423 -8.69 12.96 -0.42
CA VAL A 423 -10.06 12.69 -0.01
C VAL A 423 -10.13 12.71 1.51
N TRP A 424 -11.29 13.03 2.05
CA TRP A 424 -11.55 12.94 3.47
C TRP A 424 -12.54 11.84 3.74
N THR A 425 -12.18 10.99 4.69
CA THR A 425 -12.99 9.85 5.10
C THR A 425 -13.43 10.02 6.55
N GLN A 426 -14.46 9.29 6.97
CA GLN A 426 -14.81 9.19 8.38
C GLN A 426 -14.84 7.73 8.79
N VAL A 427 -14.20 7.38 9.91
CA VAL A 427 -14.33 6.03 10.48
C VAL A 427 -15.74 5.84 11.05
N GLN A 428 -16.45 4.79 10.63
CA GLN A 428 -17.85 4.54 11.00
C GLN A 428 -18.10 3.08 11.33
N ASN A 429 -18.81 2.83 12.44
CA ASN A 429 -19.22 1.49 12.90
C ASN A 429 -18.05 0.49 13.01
N ALA A 430 -16.85 0.99 13.31
CA ALA A 430 -15.65 0.17 13.38
C ALA A 430 -15.73 -0.85 14.52
N GLN A 431 -15.51 -2.10 14.19
CA GLN A 431 -15.50 -3.22 15.12
C GLN A 431 -14.08 -3.53 15.58
N PRO A 432 -13.88 -4.05 16.81
CA PRO A 432 -12.56 -4.45 17.26
C PRO A 432 -12.03 -5.64 16.43
N ASN A 433 -10.71 -5.69 16.22
CA ASN A 433 -9.99 -6.86 15.70
C ASN A 433 -10.45 -7.39 14.32
N ASN A 434 -11.09 -6.56 13.49
CA ASN A 434 -11.51 -6.95 12.14
C ASN A 434 -10.84 -6.04 11.10
N LEU A 435 -9.88 -6.56 10.34
CA LEU A 435 -9.21 -5.77 9.30
C LEU A 435 -10.06 -5.64 8.03
N ASP A 436 -10.83 -6.68 7.68
CA ASP A 436 -11.58 -6.74 6.43
C ASP A 436 -12.68 -5.70 6.32
N GLN A 437 -13.16 -5.13 7.43
CA GLN A 437 -14.12 -4.03 7.43
C GLN A 437 -13.62 -2.76 6.71
N PHE A 438 -12.31 -2.60 6.57
CA PHE A 438 -11.69 -1.47 5.87
C PHE A 438 -11.37 -1.77 4.38
N ARG A 439 -11.56 -3.01 3.92
CA ARG A 439 -11.15 -3.47 2.58
C ARG A 439 -11.95 -2.82 1.45
N ASP A 440 -13.24 -2.57 1.66
CA ASP A 440 -14.14 -1.98 0.66
C ASP A 440 -14.53 -0.53 0.98
N GLY A 441 -13.97 0.03 2.05
CA GLY A 441 -14.27 1.38 2.52
C GLY A 441 -15.61 1.53 3.27
N LYS A 442 -16.34 0.45 3.58
CA LYS A 442 -17.61 0.56 4.32
C LYS A 442 -17.45 1.10 5.74
N ALA A 443 -16.41 0.67 6.46
CA ALA A 443 -16.09 1.20 7.80
C ALA A 443 -15.37 2.56 7.75
N GLN A 444 -15.08 3.07 6.56
CA GLN A 444 -14.36 4.33 6.37
C GLN A 444 -14.77 5.00 5.04
N PRO A 445 -16.04 5.41 4.87
CA PRO A 445 -16.50 6.01 3.64
C PRO A 445 -15.83 7.35 3.36
N ILE A 446 -15.70 7.68 2.08
CA ILE A 446 -15.32 9.01 1.61
C ILE A 446 -16.51 9.93 1.85
N VAL A 447 -16.28 11.02 2.60
CA VAL A 447 -17.27 12.04 2.93
C VAL A 447 -17.03 13.36 2.18
N TRP A 448 -15.82 13.57 1.67
CA TRP A 448 -15.44 14.68 0.79
C TRP A 448 -14.27 14.24 -0.13
N PRO A 449 -14.16 14.74 -1.37
CA PRO A 449 -15.02 15.73 -2.00
C PRO A 449 -16.36 15.12 -2.48
N PRO A 450 -17.37 15.96 -2.77
CA PRO A 450 -18.72 15.49 -3.16
C PRO A 450 -18.72 14.47 -4.31
N GLU A 451 -17.87 14.65 -5.31
CA GLU A 451 -17.75 13.80 -6.49
C GLU A 451 -17.12 12.42 -6.21
N ALA A 452 -16.35 12.29 -5.12
CA ALA A 452 -15.73 11.03 -4.70
C ALA A 452 -16.49 10.35 -3.56
N LYS A 453 -17.54 11.00 -3.03
CA LYS A 453 -18.29 10.58 -1.85
C LYS A 453 -18.85 9.16 -1.98
N THR A 454 -18.67 8.35 -0.95
CA THR A 454 -19.21 6.99 -0.84
C THR A 454 -20.07 6.76 0.39
N GLY A 455 -20.14 7.74 1.30
CA GLY A 455 -21.03 7.71 2.45
C GLY A 455 -21.26 9.11 3.01
N THR A 456 -22.09 9.21 4.05
CA THR A 456 -22.48 10.49 4.66
C THR A 456 -21.72 10.68 5.96
N LEU A 457 -21.26 11.92 6.20
CA LEU A 457 -20.68 12.30 7.48
C LEU A 457 -21.70 12.10 8.61
N ILE A 458 -21.33 11.37 9.66
CA ILE A 458 -22.08 11.29 10.91
C ILE A 458 -21.66 12.45 11.80
N TYR A 459 -22.58 13.37 12.04
CA TYR A 459 -22.38 14.59 12.84
C TYR A 459 -23.53 14.80 13.84
N PRO A 460 -23.24 15.25 15.08
CA PRO A 460 -21.92 15.48 15.67
C PRO A 460 -21.17 14.17 15.97
N TYR A 461 -19.87 14.27 16.25
CA TYR A 461 -18.95 13.19 16.59
C TYR A 461 -19.53 12.19 17.60
N GLU A 462 -20.27 12.67 18.61
CA GLU A 462 -20.94 11.82 19.61
C GLU A 462 -21.88 10.77 18.98
N LYS A 463 -22.62 11.12 17.93
CA LYS A 463 -23.51 10.16 17.24
C LYS A 463 -22.74 9.06 16.53
N ALA A 464 -21.52 9.34 16.07
CA ALA A 464 -20.67 8.34 15.44
C ALA A 464 -20.11 7.38 16.49
N ARG A 465 -19.84 7.87 17.72
CA ARG A 465 -19.34 7.08 18.85
C ARG A 465 -20.36 6.13 19.48
N GLN A 466 -21.65 6.40 19.31
CA GLN A 466 -22.75 5.57 19.85
C GLN A 466 -23.08 4.35 18.98
N LYS A 467 -22.46 4.23 17.80
CA LYS A 467 -22.58 3.11 16.88
C LYS A 467 -21.29 2.31 16.84
#